data_AF-A0A925V9F0-F1
#
_entry.id   AF-A0A925V9F0-F1
#
_cell.length_a   1.000
_cell.length_b   1.000
_cell.length_c   1.000
_cell.angle_alpha   90.00
_cell.angle_beta   90.00
_cell.angle_gamma   90.00
#
_symmetry.space_group_name_H-M   'P 1'
#
loop_
_entity.id
_entity.type
_entity.pdbx_description
1 polymer ?
#
loop_
_entity_poly.entity_id
_entity_poly.type
_entity_poly.pdbx_seq_one_letter_code
_entity_poly.pdbx_strand_id
1 'polypeptide(L)'
;MWAAATLVVAQTLHAVQPDAAQSTALALGAAAGLCLWPMRPIARVAAIVVVALSVVPAWMSPDPLAPVAEVEGIVGLAADLGAPVHALAVVLLALLPSTLAIAAMRSQCVSTDPVGRDVARASCIALAGYVAGTVIAPMLGDFPVPVLGFGVSPVLGVGACVGLSVAQRVPRDSPELCDPLAGERDPSAS
;
A
#
# COMPACT_ATOMS: atom_id res chain seq x y z
N MET A 1 15.29 -10.19 -1.83
CA MET A 1 16.01 -9.64 -2.99
C MET A 1 15.05 -9.10 -4.04
N TRP A 2 14.06 -9.87 -4.51
CA TRP A 2 13.09 -9.41 -5.52
C TRP A 2 12.32 -8.13 -5.14
N ALA A 3 11.81 -8.02 -3.91
CA ALA A 3 11.07 -6.83 -3.48
C ALA A 3 11.90 -5.52 -3.51
N ALA A 4 13.19 -5.60 -3.14
CA ALA A 4 14.09 -4.46 -3.21
C ALA A 4 14.41 -4.09 -4.67
N ALA A 5 14.64 -5.10 -5.52
CA ALA A 5 14.86 -4.88 -6.95
C ALA A 5 13.64 -4.24 -7.62
N THR A 6 12.43 -4.73 -7.35
CA THR A 6 11.20 -4.14 -7.88
C THR A 6 11.00 -2.70 -7.42
N LEU A 7 11.34 -2.40 -6.16
CA LEU A 7 11.24 -1.05 -5.62
C LEU A 7 12.22 -0.09 -6.30
N VAL A 8 13.47 -0.52 -6.49
CA VAL A 8 14.47 0.28 -7.21
C VAL A 8 14.02 0.51 -8.65
N VAL A 9 13.58 -0.54 -9.36
CA VAL A 9 13.11 -0.42 -10.74
C VAL A 9 11.93 0.53 -10.85
N ALA A 10 10.90 0.37 -10.01
CA ALA A 10 9.73 1.27 -10.01
C ALA A 10 10.13 2.71 -9.69
N GLN A 11 11.02 2.93 -8.72
CA GLN A 11 11.46 4.28 -8.36
C GLN A 11 12.31 4.93 -9.45
N THR A 12 13.17 4.17 -10.13
CA THR A 12 13.89 4.67 -11.31
C THR A 12 12.93 5.00 -12.46
N LEU A 13 11.86 4.21 -12.63
CA LEU A 13 10.86 4.47 -13.65
C LEU A 13 10.13 5.80 -13.39
N HIS A 14 9.74 6.08 -12.14
CA HIS A 14 9.14 7.37 -11.76
C HIS A 14 10.11 8.55 -11.77
N ALA A 15 11.41 8.31 -11.77
CA ALA A 15 12.39 9.37 -12.01
C ALA A 15 12.51 9.70 -13.51
N VAL A 16 12.22 8.74 -14.38
CA VAL A 16 12.25 8.89 -15.85
C VAL A 16 10.91 9.39 -16.39
N GLN A 17 9.80 8.81 -15.93
CA GLN A 17 8.45 9.27 -16.12
C GLN A 17 8.16 10.23 -14.96
N PRO A 18 8.16 11.56 -15.17
CA PRO A 18 8.24 12.57 -14.12
C PRO A 18 6.93 12.68 -13.29
N ASP A 19 6.55 11.59 -12.63
CA ASP A 19 5.38 11.46 -11.78
C ASP A 19 5.84 11.60 -10.32
N ALA A 20 5.88 12.85 -9.86
CA ALA A 20 6.36 13.16 -8.52
C ALA A 20 5.42 12.62 -7.43
N ALA A 21 4.11 12.47 -7.72
CA ALA A 21 3.17 11.89 -6.78
C ALA A 21 3.43 10.40 -6.53
N GLN A 22 3.58 9.59 -7.59
CA GLN A 22 3.88 8.17 -7.43
C GLN A 22 5.29 7.94 -6.86
N SER A 23 6.26 8.76 -7.27
CA SER A 23 7.60 8.74 -6.68
C SER A 23 7.58 9.02 -5.17
N THR A 24 6.78 10.01 -4.74
CA THR A 24 6.61 10.36 -3.32
C THR A 24 5.88 9.25 -2.56
N ALA A 25 4.83 8.69 -3.15
CA ALA A 25 4.07 7.58 -2.58
C ALA A 25 4.95 6.34 -2.37
N LEU A 26 5.69 5.92 -3.40
CA LEU A 26 6.58 4.77 -3.30
C LEU A 26 7.68 5.01 -2.26
N ALA A 27 8.25 6.21 -2.20
CA ALA A 27 9.24 6.57 -1.20
C ALA A 27 8.71 6.52 0.24
N LEU A 28 7.50 7.06 0.48
CA LEU A 28 6.87 7.01 1.81
C LEU A 28 6.53 5.57 2.23
N GLY A 29 6.02 4.76 1.31
CA GLY A 29 5.75 3.35 1.58
C GLY A 29 7.03 2.55 1.89
N ALA A 30 8.09 2.77 1.11
CA ALA A 30 9.38 2.13 1.33
C ALA A 30 9.98 2.53 2.69
N ALA A 31 9.99 3.82 3.01
CA ALA A 31 10.51 4.34 4.27
C ALA A 31 9.74 3.78 5.47
N ALA A 32 8.40 3.74 5.39
CA ALA A 32 7.55 3.17 6.43
C ALA A 32 7.83 1.66 6.65
N GLY A 33 8.00 0.89 5.58
CA GLY A 33 8.40 -0.52 5.66
C GLY A 33 9.80 -0.72 6.25
N LEU A 34 10.78 0.10 5.85
CA LEU A 34 12.17 0.06 6.35
C LEU A 34 12.27 0.32 7.86
N CYS A 35 11.37 1.12 8.43
CA CYS A 35 11.29 1.34 9.87
C CYS A 35 11.08 0.05 10.68
N LEU A 36 10.42 -0.95 10.08
CA LEU A 36 10.13 -2.23 10.71
C LEU A 36 11.05 -3.36 10.22
N TRP A 37 11.84 -3.14 9.16
CA TRP A 37 12.75 -4.17 8.65
C TRP A 37 13.92 -4.40 9.61
N PRO A 38 14.35 -5.66 9.84
CA PRO A 38 15.50 -5.98 10.69
C PRO A 38 16.81 -5.56 10.00
N MET A 39 17.20 -4.30 10.19
CA MET A 39 18.46 -3.72 9.70
C MET A 39 19.21 -3.03 10.84
N ARG A 40 20.54 -2.89 10.67
CA ARG A 40 21.34 -2.00 11.51
C ARG A 40 20.81 -0.57 11.41
N PRO A 41 20.77 0.21 12.51
CA PRO A 41 20.17 1.55 12.53
C PRO A 41 20.80 2.49 11.51
N ILE A 42 22.13 2.46 11.37
CA ILE A 42 22.83 3.29 10.38
C ILE A 42 22.47 2.93 8.93
N ALA A 43 22.33 1.63 8.63
CA ALA A 43 21.91 1.17 7.30
C ALA A 43 20.46 1.53 7.01
N ARG A 44 19.58 1.47 8.02
CA ARG A 44 18.19 1.91 7.91
C ARG A 44 18.09 3.40 7.60
N VAL A 45 18.80 4.24 8.37
CA VAL A 45 18.83 5.69 8.14
C VAL A 45 19.37 5.99 6.74
N ALA A 46 20.48 5.37 6.35
CA ALA A 46 21.03 5.52 5.00
C ALA A 46 20.03 5.13 3.91
N ALA A 47 19.34 4.00 4.06
CA ALA A 47 18.33 3.56 3.10
C ALA A 47 17.13 4.53 3.02
N ILE A 48 16.63 5.02 4.16
CA ILE A 48 15.55 6.02 4.18
C ILE A 48 15.99 7.32 3.51
N VAL A 49 17.21 7.79 3.76
CA VAL A 49 17.75 8.99 3.12
C VAL A 49 17.87 8.80 1.61
N VAL A 50 18.41 7.66 1.15
CA VAL A 50 18.51 7.35 -0.29
C VAL A 50 17.13 7.35 -0.95
N VAL A 51 16.15 6.71 -0.33
CA VAL A 51 14.77 6.69 -0.83
C VAL A 51 14.18 8.09 -0.86
N ALA A 52 14.36 8.90 0.18
CA ALA A 52 13.85 10.28 0.22
C ALA A 52 14.47 11.15 -0.88
N LEU A 53 15.78 11.03 -1.11
CA LEU A 53 16.49 11.78 -2.15
C LEU A 53 16.09 11.35 -3.57
N SER A 54 15.67 10.10 -3.75
CA SER A 54 15.25 9.58 -5.06
C SER A 54 14.00 10.27 -5.64
N VAL A 55 13.24 11.00 -4.82
CA VAL A 55 12.03 11.71 -5.25
C VAL A 55 12.37 13.02 -5.96
N VAL A 56 13.52 13.63 -5.64
CA VAL A 56 13.91 14.96 -6.11
C VAL A 56 13.88 15.10 -7.65
N PRO A 57 14.41 14.15 -8.45
CA PRO A 57 14.38 14.27 -9.91
C PRO A 57 12.97 14.39 -10.50
N ALA A 58 12.00 13.68 -9.90
CA ALA A 58 10.61 13.71 -10.36
C ALA A 58 9.96 15.08 -10.10
N TRP A 59 10.26 15.72 -8.96
CA TRP A 59 9.78 17.08 -8.67
C TRP A 59 10.47 18.17 -9.50
N MET A 60 11.70 17.93 -9.97
CA MET A 60 12.44 18.88 -10.80
C MET A 60 12.02 18.87 -12.27
N SER A 61 11.13 17.95 -12.65
CA SER A 61 10.61 17.81 -14.01
C SER A 61 9.08 17.99 -13.98
N PRO A 62 8.56 19.22 -13.98
CA PRO A 62 7.12 19.46 -13.93
C PRO A 62 6.41 18.82 -15.13
N ASP A 63 5.20 18.31 -14.91
CA ASP A 63 4.35 17.81 -15.99
C ASP A 63 4.03 18.97 -16.97
N PRO A 64 4.23 18.81 -18.28
CA PRO A 64 3.86 19.83 -19.27
C PRO A 64 2.34 20.01 -19.44
N LEU A 65 1.51 19.13 -18.90
CA LEU A 65 0.05 19.21 -19.01
C LEU A 65 -0.53 20.26 -18.05
N ALA A 66 -1.56 20.96 -18.53
CA ALA A 66 -2.29 21.90 -17.69
C ALA A 66 -3.16 21.16 -16.67
N PRO A 67 -3.24 21.65 -15.43
CA PRO A 67 -3.98 21.00 -14.36
C PRO A 67 -5.48 20.99 -14.61
N VAL A 68 -6.14 19.89 -14.23
CA VAL A 68 -7.60 19.74 -14.31
C VAL A 68 -8.21 19.89 -12.91
N ALA A 69 -9.00 20.96 -12.72
CA ALA A 69 -9.51 21.37 -11.42
C ALA A 69 -10.30 20.26 -10.69
N GLU A 70 -11.09 19.48 -11.44
CA GLU A 70 -11.93 18.41 -10.87
C GLU A 70 -11.11 17.20 -10.38
N VAL A 71 -9.88 17.03 -10.85
CA VAL A 71 -9.05 15.85 -10.58
C VAL A 71 -7.96 16.17 -9.55
N GLU A 72 -7.37 17.36 -9.67
CA GLU A 72 -6.19 17.77 -8.90
C GLU A 72 -6.58 18.81 -7.83
N GLY A 73 -7.52 19.69 -8.16
CA GLY A 73 -8.04 20.74 -7.27
C GLY A 73 -9.23 20.32 -6.41
N ILE A 74 -9.64 19.05 -6.40
CA ILE A 74 -10.94 18.63 -5.82
C ILE A 74 -11.07 18.93 -4.32
N VAL A 75 -9.95 18.94 -3.58
CA VAL A 75 -9.92 19.32 -2.16
C VAL A 75 -10.14 20.83 -1.97
N GLY A 76 -9.63 21.64 -2.91
CA GLY A 76 -9.90 23.07 -2.99
C GLY A 76 -11.35 23.36 -3.40
N LEU A 77 -11.88 22.65 -4.39
CA LEU A 77 -13.29 22.73 -4.76
C LEU A 77 -14.22 22.36 -3.59
N ALA A 78 -13.85 21.38 -2.78
CA ALA A 78 -14.57 21.04 -1.55
C ALA A 78 -14.50 22.17 -0.50
N ALA A 79 -13.42 22.96 -0.48
CA ALA A 79 -13.30 24.15 0.37
C ALA A 79 -14.25 25.26 -0.09
N ASP A 80 -14.38 25.47 -1.39
CA ASP A 80 -15.27 26.48 -1.98
C ASP A 80 -16.76 26.18 -1.71
N LEU A 81 -17.12 24.90 -1.57
CA LEU A 81 -18.47 24.45 -1.17
C LEU A 81 -18.76 24.64 0.33
N GLY A 82 -17.74 24.94 1.14
CA GLY A 82 -17.85 25.25 2.55
C GLY A 82 -17.13 24.27 3.49
N ALA A 83 -16.82 24.75 4.69
CA ALA A 83 -16.02 24.03 5.69
C ALA A 83 -16.50 22.59 6.01
N PRO A 84 -17.80 22.27 6.10
CA PRO A 84 -18.24 20.90 6.37
C PRO A 84 -17.87 19.90 5.26
N VAL A 85 -17.97 20.33 4.00
CA VAL A 85 -17.68 19.49 2.82
C VAL A 85 -16.18 19.26 2.72
N HIS A 86 -15.38 20.30 2.92
CA HIS A 86 -13.92 20.20 2.99
C HIS A 86 -13.45 19.26 4.11
N ALA A 87 -14.00 19.42 5.32
CA ALA A 87 -13.68 18.55 6.44
C ALA A 87 -14.01 17.09 6.14
N LEU A 88 -15.18 16.83 5.53
CA LEU A 88 -15.57 15.48 5.11
C LEU A 88 -14.59 14.90 4.09
N ALA A 89 -14.18 15.67 3.08
CA ALA A 89 -13.20 15.21 2.08
C ALA A 89 -11.86 14.83 2.71
N VAL A 90 -11.34 15.67 3.61
CA VAL A 90 -10.09 15.39 4.35
C VAL A 90 -10.23 14.15 5.22
N VAL A 91 -11.34 13.98 5.93
CA VAL A 91 -11.60 12.79 6.77
C VAL A 91 -11.65 11.52 5.93
N LEU A 92 -12.35 11.53 4.79
CA LEU A 92 -12.45 10.37 3.90
C LEU A 92 -11.08 10.00 3.31
N LEU A 93 -10.28 10.98 2.91
CA LEU A 93 -8.91 10.75 2.42
C LEU A 93 -8.01 10.18 3.51
N ALA A 94 -8.09 10.69 4.74
CA ALA A 94 -7.34 10.18 5.88
C ALA A 94 -7.79 8.76 6.31
N LEU A 95 -9.03 8.38 5.99
CA LEU A 95 -9.55 7.05 6.30
C LEU A 95 -8.82 5.95 5.50
N LEU A 96 -8.38 6.25 4.28
CA LEU A 96 -7.68 5.30 3.40
C LEU A 96 -6.39 4.74 4.05
N PRO A 97 -5.37 5.55 4.39
CA PRO A 97 -4.16 5.02 5.02
C PRO A 97 -4.40 4.54 6.47
N SER A 98 -5.36 5.13 7.19
CA SER A 98 -5.64 4.72 8.57
C SER A 98 -6.23 3.32 8.69
N THR A 99 -7.07 2.88 7.75
CA THR A 99 -7.57 1.48 7.74
C THR A 99 -6.44 0.47 7.63
N LEU A 100 -5.42 0.74 6.80
CA LEU A 100 -4.23 -0.10 6.65
C LEU A 100 -3.33 -0.05 7.89
N ALA A 101 -3.18 1.13 8.51
CA ALA A 101 -2.47 1.26 9.79
C ALA A 101 -3.16 0.48 10.92
N ILE A 102 -4.49 0.51 10.98
CA ILE A 102 -5.28 -0.28 11.94
C ILE A 102 -5.11 -1.78 11.66
N ALA A 103 -5.11 -2.20 10.38
CA ALA A 103 -4.84 -3.59 10.02
C ALA A 103 -3.44 -4.04 10.47
N ALA A 104 -2.43 -3.18 10.37
CA ALA A 104 -1.08 -3.44 10.85
C ALA A 104 -1.02 -3.61 12.39
N MET A 105 -1.83 -2.87 13.14
CA MET A 105 -1.94 -3.06 14.59
C MET A 105 -2.63 -4.38 14.93
N ARG A 106 -3.71 -4.71 14.22
CA ARG A 106 -4.49 -5.93 14.47
C ARG A 106 -3.80 -7.23 14.01
N SER A 107 -2.86 -7.17 13.07
CA SER A 107 -2.09 -8.34 12.64
C SER A 107 -1.29 -8.96 13.80
N GLN A 108 -0.98 -8.18 14.83
CA GLN A 108 -0.37 -8.65 16.08
C GLN A 108 -1.23 -9.65 16.86
N CYS A 109 -2.55 -9.57 16.70
CA CYS A 109 -3.51 -10.36 17.48
C CYS A 109 -3.91 -11.68 16.80
N VAL A 110 -3.53 -11.91 15.54
CA VAL A 110 -4.12 -12.97 14.71
C VAL A 110 -3.19 -14.15 14.43
N SER A 111 -1.87 -13.93 14.32
CA SER A 111 -0.95 -14.99 13.90
C SER A 111 -0.02 -15.43 15.03
N THR A 112 0.07 -16.74 15.29
CA THR A 112 0.98 -17.36 16.25
C THR A 112 2.42 -17.48 15.74
N ASP A 113 2.64 -17.39 14.43
CA ASP A 113 3.98 -17.36 13.83
C ASP A 113 4.61 -15.95 13.95
N PRO A 114 5.73 -15.80 14.68
CA PRO A 114 6.40 -14.51 14.85
C PRO A 114 6.96 -13.95 13.54
N VAL A 115 7.46 -14.79 12.62
CA VAL A 115 8.08 -14.31 11.38
C VAL A 115 7.03 -13.80 10.40
N GLY A 116 5.96 -14.56 10.17
CA GLY A 116 4.84 -14.13 9.33
C GLY A 116 4.15 -12.87 9.84
N ARG A 117 4.07 -12.67 11.16
CA ARG A 117 3.49 -11.48 11.80
C ARG A 117 4.27 -10.22 11.47
N ASP A 118 5.60 -10.26 11.59
CA ASP A 118 6.46 -9.09 11.33
C ASP A 118 6.43 -8.69 9.86
N VAL A 119 6.41 -9.67 8.95
CA VAL A 119 6.28 -9.42 7.50
C VAL A 119 4.93 -8.81 7.16
N ALA A 120 3.83 -9.33 7.71
CA ALA A 120 2.49 -8.78 7.49
C ALA A 120 2.37 -7.35 8.02
N ARG A 121 2.89 -7.09 9.23
CA ARG A 121 2.92 -5.75 9.82
C ARG A 121 3.73 -4.77 8.97
N ALA A 122 4.95 -5.14 8.56
CA ALA A 122 5.79 -4.31 7.72
C ALA A 122 5.10 -4.00 6.37
N SER A 123 4.41 -4.99 5.79
CA SER A 123 3.67 -4.82 4.54
C SER A 123 2.48 -3.88 4.69
N CYS A 124 1.68 -4.01 5.75
CA CYS A 124 0.55 -3.10 6.00
C CYS A 124 1.03 -1.67 6.26
N ILE A 125 2.12 -1.48 7.00
CA ILE A 125 2.71 -0.15 7.25
C ILE A 125 3.32 0.44 5.97
N ALA A 126 3.97 -0.37 5.14
CA ALA A 126 4.47 0.07 3.85
C ALA A 126 3.33 0.51 2.91
N LEU A 127 2.25 -0.27 2.84
CA LEU A 127 1.06 0.09 2.08
C LEU A 127 0.37 1.34 2.64
N ALA A 128 0.27 1.48 3.96
CA ALA A 128 -0.28 2.67 4.60
C ALA A 128 0.55 3.92 4.27
N GLY A 129 1.88 3.82 4.30
CA GLY A 129 2.79 4.89 3.89
C GLY A 129 2.64 5.26 2.41
N TYR A 130 2.51 4.26 1.54
CA TYR A 130 2.26 4.48 0.11
C TYR A 130 0.95 5.22 -0.13
N VAL A 131 -0.16 4.73 0.44
CA VAL A 131 -1.48 5.37 0.31
C VAL A 131 -1.47 6.78 0.90
N ALA A 132 -0.81 6.98 2.05
CA ALA A 132 -0.64 8.31 2.63
C ALA A 132 0.11 9.25 1.66
N GLY A 133 1.16 8.77 1.00
CA GLY A 133 1.86 9.56 -0.01
C GLY A 133 1.00 9.92 -1.22
N THR A 134 0.14 9.00 -1.68
CA THR A 134 -0.84 9.32 -2.75
C THR A 134 -1.86 10.37 -2.33
N VAL A 135 -2.17 10.50 -1.03
CA VAL A 135 -3.07 11.53 -0.50
C VAL A 135 -2.34 12.87 -0.30
N ILE A 136 -1.08 12.84 0.14
CA ILE A 136 -0.30 14.04 0.45
C ILE A 136 0.22 14.73 -0.81
N ALA A 137 0.69 13.98 -1.80
CA ALA A 137 1.31 14.58 -2.99
C ALA A 137 0.39 15.55 -3.77
N PRO A 138 -0.91 15.25 -3.98
CA PRO A 138 -1.90 16.20 -4.53
C PRO A 138 -2.10 17.49 -3.74
N MET A 139 -1.71 17.53 -2.45
CA MET A 139 -1.77 18.75 -1.65
C MET A 139 -0.56 19.67 -1.87
N LEU A 140 0.49 19.15 -2.54
CA LEU A 140 1.77 19.84 -2.76
C LEU A 140 2.00 20.19 -4.24
N GLY A 141 1.23 19.60 -5.16
CA GLY A 141 1.32 19.87 -6.58
C GLY A 141 0.07 19.38 -7.32
N ASP A 142 0.07 19.63 -8.63
CA ASP A 142 -1.03 19.35 -9.54
C ASP A 142 -1.09 17.84 -9.87
N PHE A 143 -1.56 17.05 -8.91
CA PHE A 143 -1.64 15.59 -9.02
C PHE A 143 -3.05 15.09 -8.69
N PRO A 144 -3.50 14.00 -9.33
CA PRO A 144 -4.84 13.46 -9.11
C PRO A 144 -5.01 12.99 -7.66
N VAL A 145 -6.05 13.49 -6.99
CA VAL A 145 -6.40 13.03 -5.65
C VAL A 145 -6.92 11.60 -5.71
N PRO A 146 -6.37 10.63 -4.95
CA PRO A 146 -6.80 9.24 -5.01
C PRO A 146 -8.28 9.11 -4.61
N VAL A 147 -9.01 8.23 -5.29
CA VAL A 147 -10.46 7.94 -5.09
C VAL A 147 -11.40 9.10 -5.47
N LEU A 148 -10.99 10.36 -5.28
CA LEU A 148 -11.78 11.54 -5.63
C LEU A 148 -11.53 12.01 -7.08
N GLY A 149 -10.31 11.85 -7.61
CA GLY A 149 -9.88 12.30 -8.94
C GLY A 149 -9.96 11.26 -10.06
N PHE A 150 -11.04 10.47 -10.15
CA PHE A 150 -11.27 9.48 -11.24
C PHE A 150 -10.25 8.34 -11.42
N GLY A 151 -9.47 8.00 -10.39
CA GLY A 151 -8.60 6.82 -10.43
C GLY A 151 -9.29 5.54 -9.93
N VAL A 152 -9.51 4.55 -10.81
CA VAL A 152 -9.99 3.20 -10.41
C VAL A 152 -8.87 2.39 -9.74
N SER A 153 -7.61 2.65 -10.09
CA SER A 153 -6.44 1.88 -9.65
C SER A 153 -6.25 1.83 -8.12
N PRO A 154 -6.39 2.92 -7.35
CA PRO A 154 -6.33 2.86 -5.88
C PRO A 154 -7.39 1.95 -5.26
N VAL A 155 -8.61 1.97 -5.80
CA VAL A 155 -9.72 1.12 -5.34
C VAL A 155 -9.42 -0.35 -5.60
N LEU A 156 -8.97 -0.68 -6.82
CA LEU A 156 -8.58 -2.04 -7.18
C LEU A 156 -7.37 -2.53 -6.37
N GLY A 157 -6.36 -1.68 -6.16
CA GLY A 157 -5.16 -2.02 -5.41
C GLY A 157 -5.45 -2.37 -3.95
N VAL A 158 -6.24 -1.53 -3.27
CA VAL A 158 -6.68 -1.81 -1.88
C VAL A 158 -7.57 -3.05 -1.84
N GLY A 159 -8.54 -3.17 -2.76
CA GLY A 159 -9.42 -4.33 -2.86
C GLY A 159 -8.66 -5.64 -3.06
N ALA A 160 -7.67 -5.66 -3.96
CA ALA A 160 -6.81 -6.81 -4.20
C ALA A 160 -5.98 -7.17 -2.96
N CYS A 161 -5.41 -6.18 -2.26
CA CYS A 161 -4.66 -6.43 -1.02
C CYS A 161 -5.53 -7.06 0.05
N VAL A 162 -6.76 -6.54 0.25
CA VAL A 162 -7.72 -7.11 1.21
C VAL A 162 -8.14 -8.52 0.78
N GLY A 163 -8.48 -8.72 -0.50
CA GLY A 163 -8.91 -10.01 -1.04
C GLY A 163 -7.86 -11.11 -0.90
N LEU A 164 -6.60 -10.81 -1.26
CA LEU A 164 -5.48 -11.74 -1.08
C LEU A 164 -5.23 -12.06 0.40
N SER A 165 -5.35 -11.07 1.29
CA SER A 165 -5.19 -11.25 2.73
C SER A 165 -6.28 -12.14 3.34
N VAL A 166 -7.50 -12.12 2.80
CA VAL A 166 -8.60 -13.02 3.23
C VAL A 166 -8.42 -14.41 2.63
N ALA A 167 -8.04 -14.52 1.35
CA ALA A 167 -7.85 -15.81 0.68
C ALA A 167 -6.77 -16.68 1.34
N GLN A 168 -5.73 -16.06 1.92
CA GLN A 168 -4.68 -16.76 2.67
C GLN A 168 -5.13 -17.34 4.03
N ARG A 169 -6.30 -16.93 4.54
CA ARG A 169 -6.86 -17.43 5.82
C ARG A 169 -7.76 -18.65 5.67
N VAL A 170 -8.10 -19.05 4.44
CA VAL A 170 -8.87 -20.28 4.19
C VAL A 170 -7.91 -21.46 4.33
N PRO A 171 -8.09 -22.34 5.33
CA PRO A 171 -7.26 -23.54 5.47
C PRO A 171 -7.34 -24.37 4.18
N ARG A 172 -6.19 -24.69 3.58
CA ARG A 172 -6.13 -25.50 2.36
C ARG A 172 -6.23 -27.01 2.60
N ASP A 173 -6.37 -27.44 3.85
CA ASP A 173 -6.39 -28.85 4.19
C ASP A 173 -7.77 -29.28 4.70
N SER A 174 -8.53 -29.93 3.81
CA SER A 174 -9.44 -31.00 4.20
C SER A 174 -9.23 -32.14 3.21
N PRO A 175 -8.17 -32.97 3.40
CA PRO A 175 -7.94 -34.15 2.57
C PRO A 175 -9.03 -35.22 2.73
N GLU A 176 -9.92 -35.09 3.70
CA GLU A 176 -10.94 -36.10 4.04
C GLU A 176 -12.05 -36.27 3.00
N LEU A 177 -12.12 -35.45 1.94
CA LEU A 177 -13.15 -35.57 0.91
C LEU A 177 -12.69 -36.32 -0.36
N CYS A 178 -11.45 -36.79 -0.45
CA CYS A 178 -10.91 -37.45 -1.64
C CYS A 178 -10.73 -38.97 -1.53
N ASP A 179 -11.17 -39.62 -0.45
CA ASP A 179 -11.20 -41.09 -0.42
C ASP A 179 -12.53 -41.64 0.14
N PRO A 180 -13.56 -41.79 -0.70
CA PRO A 180 -14.78 -42.49 -0.32
C PRO A 180 -14.60 -44.01 -0.13
N LEU A 181 -13.40 -44.58 -0.37
CA LEU A 181 -13.17 -46.02 -0.43
C LEU A 181 -12.26 -46.57 0.68
N ALA A 182 -11.82 -45.74 1.64
CA ALA A 182 -11.00 -46.19 2.76
C ALA A 182 -11.76 -47.05 3.81
N GLY A 183 -13.08 -47.24 3.66
CA GLY A 183 -13.95 -47.93 4.62
C GLY A 183 -14.18 -49.44 4.40
N GLU A 184 -13.74 -50.04 3.29
CA GLU A 184 -14.11 -51.43 2.92
C GLU A 184 -12.90 -52.35 2.71
N ARG A 185 -12.09 -52.56 3.75
CA ARG A 185 -11.22 -53.75 3.83
C ARG A 185 -11.51 -54.55 5.08
N ASP A 186 -12.47 -55.46 4.94
CA ASP A 186 -12.76 -56.55 5.87
C ASP A 186 -11.62 -57.61 5.80
N PRO A 187 -10.92 -57.93 6.90
CA PRO A 187 -9.80 -58.86 6.91
C PRO A 187 -10.21 -60.30 7.26
N SER A 188 -11.32 -60.82 6.71
CA SER A 188 -11.84 -62.16 7.06
C SER A 188 -11.96 -63.16 5.90
N ALA A 189 -11.02 -63.14 4.94
CA ALA A 189 -10.89 -64.18 3.93
C ALA A 189 -9.46 -64.75 3.86
N SER A 190 -9.15 -65.70 4.75
CA SER A 190 -8.13 -66.74 4.56
C SER A 190 -8.37 -67.91 5.52
#